data_AF-A0A4U5N739-F1
#
_entry.id   AF-A0A4U5N739-F1
#
_cell.length_a   1.000
_cell.length_b   1.000
_cell.length_c   1.000
_cell.angle_alpha   90.00
_cell.angle_beta   90.00
_cell.angle_gamma   90.00
#
_symmetry.space_group_name_H-M   'P 1'
#
loop_
_entity.id
_entity.type
_entity.pdbx_description
1 polymer ?
#
loop_
_entity_poly.entity_id
_entity_poly.type
_entity_poly.pdbx_seq_one_letter_code
_entity_poly.pdbx_strand_id
1 'polypeptide(L)'
;MRLPNLLEHETLEEAIEQSTPWSSLTALNCHADTQLFLCSLFAPVCLPNLDNHILPCRSLCESVQQGCENRMVQYGFAWPEMLKCSKYPEDNDMCIKAVNTMKQDNSTQATCKSCQQIGTYENLVDNFCRSHIVIKARLSSINDTFVGIRKSRSLKRKDRKRSTLPRNAAIRFWNDKIEQKCPCPMSAVSPVRPPAHHVFEDDSGSSDPSNDERYLIMANKSEQGIYVANLILPWQRNDKNFKKALRTFRKLNCQSLGREIRESAIRRSLKIH
;
A
#
# COMPACT_ATOMS: atom_id res chain seq x y z
N MET A 1 19.07 16.15 12.40
CA MET A 1 17.79 16.71 12.85
C MET A 1 18.05 17.71 13.96
N ARG A 2 17.04 18.49 14.34
CA ARG A 2 17.13 19.43 15.47
C ARG A 2 16.01 19.15 16.48
N LEU A 3 16.26 19.51 17.73
CA LEU A 3 15.32 19.42 18.85
C LEU A 3 15.18 20.82 19.49
N PRO A 4 14.01 21.17 20.05
CA PRO A 4 12.77 20.38 20.03
C PRO A 4 12.22 20.21 18.60
N ASN A 5 11.60 19.07 18.32
CA ASN A 5 11.01 18.84 16.98
C ASN A 5 9.63 19.53 16.86
N LEU A 6 8.95 19.37 15.72
CA LEU A 6 7.66 20.04 15.47
C LEU A 6 6.50 19.50 16.34
N LEU A 7 6.75 18.42 17.07
CA LEU A 7 5.84 17.82 18.03
C LEU A 7 6.31 18.08 19.48
N GLU A 8 7.24 19.02 19.64
CA GLU A 8 7.73 19.51 20.95
C GLU A 8 8.50 18.47 21.77
N HIS A 9 8.93 17.36 21.17
CA HIS A 9 9.82 16.42 21.85
C HIS A 9 11.20 17.05 22.02
N GLU A 10 11.73 17.04 23.25
CA GLU A 10 12.97 17.72 23.61
C GLU A 10 14.21 16.82 23.44
N THR A 11 14.00 15.51 23.48
CA THR A 11 15.08 14.52 23.41
C THR A 11 14.93 13.59 22.20
N LEU A 12 16.05 13.05 21.75
CA LEU A 12 16.05 12.06 20.68
C LEU A 12 15.32 10.78 21.10
N GLU A 13 15.50 10.36 22.36
CA GLU A 13 14.86 9.17 22.93
C GLU A 13 13.34 9.30 22.91
N GLU A 14 12.81 10.42 23.38
CA GLU A 14 11.39 10.74 23.33
C GLU A 14 10.85 10.73 21.89
N ALA A 15 11.56 11.37 20.95
CA ALA A 15 11.16 11.38 19.55
C ALA A 15 11.13 9.97 18.93
N ILE A 16 12.06 9.08 19.31
CA ILE A 16 12.09 7.68 18.87
C ILE A 16 10.91 6.91 19.47
N GLU A 17 10.68 7.04 20.77
CA GLU A 17 9.60 6.34 21.45
C GLU A 17 8.22 6.75 20.89
N GLN A 18 7.98 8.06 20.75
CA GLN A 18 6.71 8.60 20.26
C GLN A 18 6.51 8.39 18.75
N SER A 19 7.58 8.24 17.97
CA SER A 19 7.47 7.91 16.53
C SER A 19 7.22 6.42 16.28
N THR A 20 7.58 5.53 17.20
CA THR A 20 7.50 4.07 17.01
C THR A 20 6.11 3.57 16.60
N PRO A 21 4.98 4.03 17.19
CA PRO A 21 3.64 3.63 16.77
C PRO A 21 3.32 3.95 15.30
N TRP A 22 3.91 5.03 14.75
CA TRP A 22 3.67 5.49 13.38
C TRP A 22 4.29 4.59 12.31
N SER A 23 5.21 3.69 12.68
CA SER A 23 5.76 2.65 11.81
C SER A 23 4.68 1.74 11.20
N SER A 24 3.55 1.55 11.90
CA SER A 24 2.43 0.77 11.37
C SER A 24 1.73 1.51 10.24
N LEU A 25 1.59 2.84 10.34
CA LEU A 25 0.98 3.65 9.29
C LEU A 25 1.87 3.72 8.04
N THR A 26 3.18 3.88 8.21
CA THR A 26 4.12 3.84 7.08
C THR A 26 4.12 2.47 6.40
N ALA A 27 4.07 1.38 7.18
CA ALA A 27 4.01 0.02 6.63
C ALA A 27 2.73 -0.28 5.82
N LEU A 28 1.63 0.45 6.07
CA LEU A 28 0.40 0.34 5.27
C LEU A 28 0.57 0.91 3.85
N ASN A 29 1.62 1.70 3.59
CA ASN A 29 1.90 2.33 2.30
C ASN A 29 0.65 2.96 1.67
N CYS A 30 -0.08 3.74 2.48
CA CYS A 30 -1.31 4.41 2.07
C CYS A 30 -1.06 5.62 1.17
N HIS A 31 0.11 6.26 1.29
CA HIS A 31 0.63 7.29 0.39
C HIS A 31 2.15 7.13 0.25
N ALA A 32 2.72 7.51 -0.91
CA ALA A 32 4.16 7.38 -1.15
C ALA A 32 4.99 8.31 -0.26
N ASP A 33 4.46 9.50 0.02
CA ASP A 33 5.12 10.50 0.88
C ASP A 33 4.76 10.39 2.37
N THR A 34 4.08 9.33 2.83
CA THR A 34 3.72 9.18 4.25
C THR A 34 4.95 9.23 5.16
N GLN A 35 6.03 8.56 4.77
CA GLN A 35 7.28 8.56 5.53
C GLN A 35 7.93 9.95 5.53
N LEU A 36 7.98 10.62 4.37
CA LEU A 36 8.52 11.98 4.26
C LEU A 36 7.78 12.95 5.19
N PHE A 37 6.44 12.92 5.14
CA PHE A 37 5.60 13.78 5.97
C PHE A 37 5.86 13.54 7.47
N LEU A 38 5.83 12.29 7.93
CA LEU A 38 6.08 11.97 9.34
C LEU A 38 7.50 12.33 9.78
N CYS A 39 8.51 12.05 8.95
CA CYS A 39 9.89 12.43 9.23
C CYS A 39 10.05 13.96 9.31
N SER A 40 9.32 14.74 8.52
CA SER A 40 9.37 16.20 8.61
C SER A 40 8.94 16.73 9.99
N LEU A 41 8.06 16.00 10.68
CA LEU A 41 7.56 16.35 12.00
C LEU A 41 8.47 15.85 13.13
N PHE A 42 8.83 14.56 13.11
CA PHE A 42 9.62 13.91 14.16
C PHE A 42 11.12 14.22 14.07
N ALA A 43 11.64 14.40 12.86
CA ALA A 43 13.05 14.57 12.58
C ALA A 43 13.31 15.70 11.57
N PRO A 44 12.93 16.95 11.91
CA PRO A 44 13.06 18.09 11.01
C PRO A 44 14.52 18.32 10.58
N VAL A 45 14.70 18.82 9.36
CA VAL A 45 16.01 19.16 8.79
C VAL A 45 16.68 20.24 9.65
N CYS A 46 17.98 20.09 9.89
CA CYS A 46 18.78 21.10 10.57
C CYS A 46 19.64 21.82 9.52
N LEU A 47 19.42 23.12 9.34
CA LEU A 47 20.21 23.97 8.46
C LEU A 47 20.98 24.98 9.33
N PRO A 48 22.31 25.12 9.17
CA PRO A 48 23.14 25.94 10.08
C PRO A 48 22.74 27.42 10.17
N ASN A 49 22.11 27.96 9.13
CA ASN A 49 21.79 29.39 9.00
C ASN A 49 20.27 29.66 9.06
N LEU A 50 19.46 28.70 9.52
CA LEU A 50 18.02 28.85 9.62
C LEU A 50 17.53 28.45 11.02
N ASP A 51 17.19 29.46 11.82
CA ASP A 51 16.71 29.25 13.19
C ASP A 51 15.29 28.65 13.21
N ASN A 52 14.48 28.91 12.17
CA ASN A 52 13.10 28.43 12.08
C ASN A 52 12.97 27.04 11.45
N HIS A 53 11.90 26.32 11.82
CA HIS A 53 11.62 24.99 11.29
C HIS A 53 11.07 25.12 9.87
N ILE A 54 11.55 24.28 8.95
CA ILE A 54 10.86 24.11 7.68
C ILE A 54 9.70 23.14 7.89
N LEU A 55 8.48 23.66 7.79
CA LEU A 55 7.24 22.89 7.92
C LEU A 55 6.96 22.08 6.63
N PRO A 56 6.21 20.97 6.70
CA PRO A 56 5.62 20.39 5.49
C PRO A 56 4.60 21.36 4.88
N CYS A 57 4.47 21.36 3.56
CA CYS A 57 3.43 22.14 2.90
C CYS A 57 2.05 21.53 3.17
N ARG A 58 0.99 22.36 3.11
CA ARG A 58 -0.39 21.90 3.26
C ARG A 58 -0.76 20.85 2.22
N SER A 59 -0.36 21.01 0.97
CA SER A 59 -0.65 20.03 -0.08
C SER A 59 -0.06 18.65 0.19
N LEU A 60 1.15 18.59 0.76
CA LEU A 60 1.81 17.35 1.18
C LEU A 60 1.00 16.68 2.28
N CYS A 61 0.60 17.44 3.30
CA CYS A 61 -0.24 16.92 4.38
C CYS A 61 -1.57 16.38 3.84
N GLU A 62 -2.29 17.17 3.03
CA GLU A 62 -3.61 16.79 2.51
C GLU A 62 -3.53 15.54 1.63
N SER A 63 -2.49 15.43 0.79
CA SER A 63 -2.25 14.26 -0.04
C SER A 63 -2.06 12.99 0.80
N VAL A 64 -1.28 13.09 1.88
CA VAL A 64 -1.08 11.98 2.82
C VAL A 64 -2.37 11.68 3.59
N GLN A 65 -3.08 12.71 4.08
CA GLN A 65 -4.35 12.55 4.80
C GLN A 65 -5.38 11.83 3.93
N GLN A 66 -5.59 12.27 2.69
CA GLN A 66 -6.51 11.63 1.74
C GLN A 66 -6.18 10.15 1.49
N GLY A 67 -4.89 9.79 1.45
CA GLY A 67 -4.44 8.41 1.31
C GLY A 67 -4.65 7.54 2.56
N CYS A 68 -4.45 8.13 3.74
CA CYS A 68 -4.21 7.39 4.99
C CYS A 68 -5.33 7.49 6.03
N GLU A 69 -6.08 8.60 6.08
CA GLU A 69 -7.08 8.87 7.12
C GLU A 69 -8.17 7.79 7.18
N ASN A 70 -8.75 7.43 6.04
CA ASN A 70 -9.75 6.36 5.97
C ASN A 70 -9.20 5.02 6.48
N ARG A 71 -7.90 4.76 6.33
CA ARG A 71 -7.27 3.55 6.89
C ARG A 71 -7.14 3.67 8.41
N MET A 72 -6.69 4.82 8.92
CA MET A 72 -6.59 5.04 10.36
C MET A 72 -7.94 4.85 11.06
N VAL A 73 -9.01 5.43 10.52
CA VAL A 73 -10.37 5.33 11.07
C VAL A 73 -10.84 3.87 11.12
N GLN A 74 -10.54 3.06 10.10
CA GLN A 74 -10.85 1.63 10.09
C GLN A 74 -10.15 0.85 11.22
N TYR A 75 -8.96 1.29 11.62
CA TYR A 75 -8.23 0.72 12.75
C TYR A 75 -8.66 1.29 14.12
N GLY A 76 -9.60 2.24 14.13
CA GLY A 76 -10.13 2.87 15.34
C GLY A 76 -9.35 4.11 15.78
N PHE A 77 -8.53 4.69 14.89
CA PHE A 77 -7.76 5.91 15.16
C PHE A 77 -8.27 7.05 14.28
N ALA A 78 -8.60 8.19 14.87
CA ALA A 78 -8.90 9.40 14.11
C ALA A 78 -7.60 10.02 13.57
N TRP A 79 -7.74 10.90 12.56
CA TRP A 79 -6.62 11.77 12.17
C TRP A 79 -6.35 12.76 13.31
N PRO A 80 -5.20 12.68 14.00
CA PRO A 80 -4.98 13.44 15.21
C PRO A 80 -4.72 14.92 14.91
N GLU A 81 -4.99 15.77 15.89
CA GLU A 81 -4.84 17.22 15.77
C GLU A 81 -3.40 17.64 15.43
N MET A 82 -2.38 16.87 15.81
CA MET A 82 -0.99 17.15 15.43
C MET A 82 -0.70 16.97 13.94
N LEU A 83 -1.53 16.22 13.20
CA LEU A 83 -1.38 16.01 11.76
C LEU A 83 -2.37 16.87 10.94
N LYS A 84 -3.16 17.74 11.58
CA LYS A 84 -4.18 18.52 10.90
C LYS A 84 -3.59 19.51 9.90
N CYS A 85 -3.99 19.40 8.64
CA CYS A 85 -3.33 20.13 7.56
C CYS A 85 -3.50 21.65 7.60
N SER A 86 -4.51 22.16 8.31
CA SER A 86 -4.71 23.60 8.52
C SER A 86 -3.58 24.26 9.32
N LYS A 87 -2.75 23.49 10.03
CA LYS A 87 -1.58 24.00 10.78
C LYS A 87 -0.38 24.30 9.88
N TYR A 88 -0.40 23.81 8.64
CA TYR A 88 0.72 23.89 7.73
C TYR A 88 0.53 25.02 6.71
N PRO A 89 1.64 25.65 6.28
CA PRO A 89 1.62 26.76 5.33
C PRO A 89 1.19 26.29 3.94
N GLU A 90 0.73 27.24 3.13
CA GLU A 90 0.42 26.99 1.72
C GLU A 90 1.70 26.76 0.92
N ASP A 91 1.56 26.14 -0.26
CA ASP A 91 2.68 25.75 -1.14
C ASP A 91 3.51 26.91 -1.71
N ASN A 92 3.04 28.15 -1.51
CA ASN A 92 3.71 29.38 -1.91
C ASN A 92 4.79 29.82 -0.91
N ASP A 93 4.79 29.28 0.31
CA ASP A 93 5.78 29.57 1.34
C ASP A 93 6.97 28.58 1.27
N MET A 94 8.04 28.88 2.02
CA MET A 94 9.17 27.96 2.18
C MET A 94 8.75 26.75 3.03
N CYS A 95 8.35 25.66 2.38
CA CYS A 95 7.91 24.43 3.02
C CYS A 95 8.36 23.16 2.27
N ILE A 96 8.32 22.01 2.94
CA ILE A 96 8.68 20.71 2.36
C ILE A 96 7.52 20.23 1.47
N LYS A 97 7.77 20.18 0.17
CA LYS A 97 6.84 19.70 -0.85
C LYS A 97 6.91 18.18 -0.99
N ALA A 98 5.87 17.60 -1.57
CA ALA A 98 5.90 16.19 -1.95
C ALA A 98 7.07 15.92 -2.89
N VAL A 99 7.90 14.92 -2.58
CA VAL A 99 8.99 14.48 -3.47
C VAL A 99 8.41 13.70 -4.65
N ASN A 100 7.27 13.05 -4.43
CA ASN A 100 6.46 12.44 -5.47
C ASN A 100 5.38 13.37 -6.01
N THR A 101 5.64 14.69 -6.11
CA THR A 101 5.01 15.43 -7.21
C THR A 101 5.52 14.78 -8.48
N MET A 102 4.68 13.92 -9.06
CA MET A 102 4.79 13.63 -10.48
C MET A 102 5.03 14.99 -11.14
N LYS A 103 6.11 15.10 -11.93
CA LYS A 103 6.06 16.02 -13.05
C LYS A 103 4.68 15.82 -13.65
N GLN A 104 3.89 16.89 -13.71
CA GLN A 104 2.81 16.96 -14.68
C GLN A 104 3.48 16.97 -16.05
N ASP A 105 4.05 15.83 -16.46
CA ASP A 105 3.89 15.44 -17.83
C ASP A 105 2.40 15.21 -17.98
N ASN A 106 1.80 15.97 -18.89
CA ASN A 106 0.48 15.71 -19.43
C ASN A 106 0.49 14.37 -20.19
N SER A 107 0.70 13.28 -19.46
CA SER A 107 0.52 11.91 -19.87
C SER A 107 0.00 11.16 -18.65
N THR A 108 -1.28 10.81 -18.73
CA THR A 108 -2.02 10.01 -17.77
C THR A 108 -1.25 8.74 -17.38
N GLN A 109 -0.62 8.72 -16.20
CA GLN A 109 -0.33 7.48 -15.51
C GLN A 109 -0.89 7.55 -14.10
N ALA A 110 -2.21 7.33 -14.02
CA ALA A 110 -2.87 7.06 -12.75
C ALA A 110 -2.14 5.91 -12.06
N THR A 111 -1.56 6.17 -10.89
CA THR A 111 -0.93 5.14 -10.05
C THR A 111 -2.01 4.13 -9.64
N CYS A 112 -2.05 3.01 -10.36
CA CYS A 112 -3.07 1.99 -10.17
C CYS A 112 -2.87 1.31 -8.80
N LYS A 113 -3.65 1.75 -7.81
CA LYS A 113 -3.65 1.20 -6.44
C LYS A 113 -3.88 -0.32 -6.40
N SER A 114 -4.51 -0.88 -7.43
CA SER A 114 -4.72 -2.33 -7.57
C SER A 114 -3.44 -3.10 -7.86
N CYS A 115 -2.49 -2.54 -8.62
CA CYS A 115 -1.34 -3.28 -9.17
C CYS A 115 0.03 -2.80 -8.67
N GLN A 116 0.09 -1.64 -8.01
CA GLN A 116 1.34 -1.03 -7.54
C GLN A 116 1.68 -1.35 -6.08
N GLN A 117 0.84 -2.13 -5.38
CA GLN A 117 1.05 -2.44 -3.97
C GLN A 117 2.20 -3.43 -3.75
N ILE A 118 3.06 -3.12 -2.76
CA ILE A 118 4.18 -3.97 -2.37
C ILE A 118 3.68 -5.17 -1.52
N GLY A 119 4.17 -6.37 -1.83
CA GLY A 119 3.77 -7.63 -1.18
C GLY A 119 4.37 -7.88 0.21
N THR A 120 4.42 -6.88 1.11
CA THR A 120 4.88 -7.08 2.49
C THR A 120 3.92 -8.00 3.28
N TYR A 121 4.40 -8.63 4.36
CA TYR A 121 3.59 -9.56 5.15
C TYR A 121 2.35 -8.87 5.72
N GLU A 122 2.53 -7.70 6.30
CA GLU A 122 1.50 -6.87 6.93
C GLU A 122 0.47 -6.43 5.88
N ASN A 123 0.92 -5.93 4.73
CA ASN A 123 0.03 -5.48 3.65
C ASN A 123 -0.80 -6.63 3.05
N LEU A 124 -0.21 -7.82 2.90
CA LEU A 124 -0.92 -9.00 2.43
C LEU A 124 -1.98 -9.48 3.43
N VAL A 125 -1.69 -9.40 4.72
CA VAL A 125 -2.64 -9.75 5.79
C VAL A 125 -3.79 -8.73 5.89
N ASP A 126 -3.49 -7.44 5.79
CA ASP A 126 -4.51 -6.37 5.75
C ASP A 126 -5.48 -6.57 4.58
N ASN A 127 -4.95 -6.68 3.36
CA ASN A 127 -5.76 -6.89 2.16
C ASN A 127 -6.58 -8.18 2.22
N PHE A 128 -6.04 -9.25 2.83
CA PHE A 128 -6.77 -10.51 2.99
C PHE A 128 -8.01 -10.34 3.87
N CYS A 129 -7.89 -9.58 4.96
CA CYS A 129 -9.00 -9.38 5.89
C CYS A 129 -10.06 -8.43 5.35
N ARG A 130 -9.66 -7.42 4.59
CA ARG A 130 -10.57 -6.40 4.03
C ARG A 130 -11.29 -6.86 2.77
N SER A 131 -10.66 -7.74 2.00
CA SER A 131 -11.21 -8.19 0.72
C SER A 131 -12.33 -9.19 0.91
N HIS A 132 -13.41 -9.08 0.15
CA HIS A 132 -14.48 -10.07 0.15
C HIS A 132 -13.98 -11.41 -0.42
N ILE A 133 -13.30 -11.35 -1.55
CA ILE A 133 -12.71 -12.52 -2.21
C ILE A 133 -11.18 -12.43 -2.20
N VAL A 134 -10.54 -13.58 -2.04
CA VAL A 134 -9.08 -13.74 -2.15
C VAL A 134 -8.82 -14.99 -2.96
N ILE A 135 -8.24 -14.84 -4.14
CA ILE A 135 -8.09 -15.91 -5.12
C ILE A 135 -6.66 -16.03 -5.62
N LYS A 136 -6.27 -17.27 -5.88
CA LYS A 136 -5.17 -17.57 -6.79
C LYS A 136 -5.76 -17.74 -8.18
N ALA A 137 -5.40 -16.87 -9.12
CA ALA A 137 -6.01 -16.83 -10.44
C ALA A 137 -4.99 -16.91 -11.58
N ARG A 138 -5.45 -17.38 -12.73
CA ARG A 138 -4.85 -17.17 -14.05
C ARG A 138 -5.73 -16.19 -14.81
N LEU A 139 -5.10 -15.23 -15.46
CA LEU A 139 -5.82 -14.21 -16.22
C LEU A 139 -6.17 -14.77 -17.62
N SER A 140 -7.33 -14.37 -18.14
CA SER A 140 -7.71 -14.58 -19.54
C SER A 140 -7.36 -13.38 -20.40
N SER A 141 -7.46 -12.19 -19.82
CA SER A 141 -7.22 -10.91 -20.45
C SER A 141 -6.92 -9.87 -19.38
N ILE A 142 -6.19 -8.83 -19.76
CA ILE A 142 -5.95 -7.66 -18.95
C ILE A 142 -6.05 -6.43 -19.85
N ASN A 143 -6.71 -5.38 -19.37
CA ASN A 143 -6.72 -4.06 -19.99
C ASN A 143 -6.66 -3.01 -18.88
N ASP A 144 -6.77 -1.72 -19.21
CA ASP A 144 -6.64 -0.64 -18.22
C ASP A 144 -7.83 -0.50 -17.25
N THR A 145 -8.83 -1.36 -17.34
CA THR A 145 -10.10 -1.23 -16.62
C THR A 145 -10.43 -2.45 -15.78
N PHE A 146 -10.03 -3.63 -16.22
CA PHE A 146 -10.30 -4.88 -15.55
C PHE A 146 -9.27 -5.97 -15.88
N VAL A 147 -9.27 -7.00 -15.04
CA VAL A 147 -8.67 -8.31 -15.33
C VAL A 147 -9.74 -9.37 -15.52
N GLY A 148 -9.68 -10.07 -16.64
CA GLY A 148 -10.51 -11.25 -16.91
C GLY A 148 -9.92 -12.48 -16.23
N ILE A 149 -10.75 -13.27 -15.55
CA ILE A 149 -10.31 -14.45 -14.83
C ILE A 149 -10.59 -15.72 -15.66
N ARG A 150 -9.51 -16.40 -16.09
CA ARG A 150 -9.58 -17.67 -16.82
C ARG A 150 -9.90 -18.84 -15.90
N LYS A 151 -9.13 -18.96 -14.81
CA LYS A 151 -9.28 -20.01 -13.78
C LYS A 151 -8.90 -19.42 -12.44
N SER A 152 -9.66 -19.73 -11.39
CA SER A 152 -9.35 -19.26 -10.04
C SER A 152 -9.61 -20.33 -8.98
N ARG A 153 -8.92 -20.17 -7.84
CA ARG A 153 -9.15 -20.95 -6.63
C ARG A 153 -9.18 -20.00 -5.45
N SER A 154 -10.25 -20.07 -4.66
CA SER A 154 -10.32 -19.30 -3.42
C SER A 154 -9.27 -19.76 -2.41
N LEU A 155 -8.63 -18.79 -1.77
CA LEU A 155 -7.73 -18.97 -0.63
C LEU A 155 -8.47 -18.82 0.70
N LYS A 156 -9.70 -18.29 0.70
CA LYS A 156 -10.55 -18.25 1.89
C LYS A 156 -11.16 -19.62 2.16
N ARG A 157 -11.09 -20.05 3.42
CA ARG A 157 -11.54 -21.37 3.85
C ARG A 157 -13.05 -21.58 3.68
N LYS A 158 -13.86 -20.53 3.88
CA LYS A 158 -15.33 -20.55 3.77
C LYS A 158 -15.82 -20.83 2.34
N ASP A 159 -15.02 -20.50 1.33
CA ASP A 159 -15.43 -20.54 -0.08
C ASP A 159 -14.87 -21.73 -0.85
N ARG A 160 -14.11 -22.61 -0.19
CA ARG A 160 -13.35 -23.69 -0.84
C ARG A 160 -14.21 -24.76 -1.53
N LYS A 161 -15.53 -24.77 -1.28
CA LYS A 161 -16.52 -25.68 -1.86
C LYS A 161 -17.44 -25.04 -2.91
N ARG A 162 -17.39 -23.71 -3.13
CA ARG A 162 -18.25 -22.99 -4.09
C ARG A 162 -17.41 -22.41 -5.22
N SER A 163 -17.95 -22.38 -6.43
CA SER A 163 -17.39 -21.55 -7.50
C SER A 163 -17.51 -20.09 -7.07
N THR A 164 -16.46 -19.51 -6.48
CA THR A 164 -16.49 -18.14 -5.92
C THR A 164 -16.74 -17.06 -6.97
N LEU A 165 -16.44 -17.37 -8.24
CA LEU A 165 -16.62 -16.47 -9.36
C LEU A 165 -17.31 -17.22 -10.52
N PRO A 166 -18.15 -16.55 -11.31
CA PRO A 166 -18.66 -17.10 -12.57
C PRO A 166 -17.51 -17.36 -13.57
N ARG A 167 -17.73 -18.23 -14.57
CA ARG A 167 -16.78 -18.39 -15.68
C ARG A 167 -16.59 -17.04 -16.37
N ASN A 168 -15.34 -16.69 -16.66
CA ASN A 168 -14.96 -15.41 -17.27
C ASN A 168 -15.35 -14.17 -16.45
N ALA A 169 -15.33 -14.28 -15.12
CA ALA A 169 -15.53 -13.11 -14.26
C ALA A 169 -14.49 -12.01 -14.56
N ALA A 170 -14.96 -10.77 -14.63
CA ALA A 170 -14.11 -9.59 -14.71
C ALA A 170 -13.97 -8.97 -13.30
N ILE A 171 -12.75 -8.61 -12.93
CA ILE A 171 -12.46 -7.84 -11.72
C ILE A 171 -11.98 -6.47 -12.16
N ARG A 172 -12.75 -5.42 -11.85
CA ARG A 172 -12.43 -4.05 -12.23
C ARG A 172 -11.36 -3.46 -11.33
N PHE A 173 -10.58 -2.50 -11.84
CA PHE A 173 -9.60 -1.77 -11.03
C PHE A 173 -10.19 -0.59 -10.27
N TRP A 174 -11.35 -0.10 -10.71
CA TRP A 174 -12.04 1.04 -10.11
C TRP A 174 -13.57 0.83 -10.10
N ASN A 175 -14.29 1.73 -9.43
CA ASN A 175 -15.75 1.77 -9.37
C ASN A 175 -16.29 2.98 -10.16
N ASP A 176 -17.38 2.80 -10.90
CA ASP A 176 -17.90 3.62 -12.04
C ASP A 176 -18.07 5.16 -11.85
N LYS A 177 -17.61 5.76 -10.74
CA LYS A 177 -17.66 7.20 -10.44
C LYS A 177 -16.40 8.02 -10.80
N ILE A 178 -15.31 7.37 -11.23
CA ILE A 178 -14.03 8.06 -11.53
C ILE A 178 -13.52 7.56 -12.88
N GLU A 179 -13.64 8.35 -13.95
CA GLU A 179 -13.10 7.99 -15.27
C GLU A 179 -11.56 8.03 -15.31
N GLN A 180 -10.92 7.06 -14.66
CA GLN A 180 -9.46 6.99 -14.62
C GLN A 180 -8.98 5.60 -15.03
N LYS A 181 -8.33 5.53 -16.20
CA LYS A 181 -7.70 4.33 -16.74
C LYS A 181 -6.54 3.91 -15.82
N CYS A 182 -6.48 2.64 -15.47
CA CYS A 182 -5.51 2.03 -14.57
C CYS A 182 -4.63 1.03 -15.34
N PRO A 183 -3.60 1.50 -16.07
CA PRO A 183 -2.68 0.61 -16.76
C PRO A 183 -1.86 -0.17 -15.72
N CYS A 184 -2.13 -1.47 -15.60
CA CYS A 184 -1.31 -2.35 -14.77
C CYS A 184 -0.12 -2.82 -15.59
N PRO A 185 1.14 -2.49 -15.22
CA PRO A 185 2.33 -3.00 -15.88
C PRO A 185 2.54 -4.46 -15.47
N MET A 186 1.69 -5.36 -15.97
CA MET A 186 1.74 -6.78 -15.67
C MET A 186 2.61 -7.54 -16.68
N SER A 187 3.38 -6.81 -17.46
CA SER A 187 4.52 -7.30 -18.24
C SER A 187 5.76 -6.56 -17.71
N ALA A 188 6.71 -7.31 -17.15
CA ALA A 188 7.95 -6.86 -16.49
C ALA A 188 7.89 -6.53 -14.99
N VAL A 189 7.73 -7.58 -14.17
CA VAL A 189 8.45 -7.65 -12.88
C VAL A 189 9.49 -8.76 -13.00
N SER A 190 10.53 -8.52 -13.80
CA SER A 190 11.78 -9.25 -13.62
C SER A 190 12.40 -8.81 -12.30
N PRO A 191 12.88 -9.72 -11.43
CA PRO A 191 13.61 -9.32 -10.24
C PRO A 191 14.86 -8.55 -10.67
N VAL A 192 15.06 -7.36 -10.12
CA VAL A 192 16.28 -6.56 -10.27
C VAL A 192 17.46 -7.46 -9.90
N ARG A 193 18.18 -7.94 -10.91
CA ARG A 193 19.46 -8.63 -10.74
C ARG A 193 20.54 -7.55 -10.84
N PRO A 194 21.51 -7.47 -9.90
CA PRO A 194 22.63 -6.54 -10.02
C PRO A 194 23.45 -6.87 -11.28
N PRO A 195 24.13 -5.88 -11.88
CA PRO A 195 24.78 -6.05 -13.16
C PRO A 195 25.98 -7.01 -13.01
N ALA A 196 25.95 -8.11 -13.75
CA ALA A 196 27.10 -8.96 -13.98
C ALA A 196 27.45 -8.90 -15.47
N HIS A 197 28.75 -8.93 -15.73
CA HIS A 197 29.43 -8.57 -16.97
C HIS A 197 28.99 -9.34 -18.22
N HIS A 198 29.19 -8.67 -19.36
CA HIS A 198 29.15 -9.15 -20.75
C HIS A 198 29.57 -10.60 -20.96
N VAL A 199 28.83 -11.34 -21.80
CA VAL A 199 29.29 -11.98 -23.05
C VAL A 199 28.07 -12.23 -23.97
N PHE A 200 28.27 -12.04 -25.27
CA PHE A 200 27.35 -12.33 -26.39
C PHE A 200 27.23 -13.83 -26.69
N GLU A 201 26.04 -14.29 -27.07
CA GLU A 201 25.87 -15.32 -28.11
C GLU A 201 24.43 -15.25 -28.67
N ASP A 202 24.35 -15.15 -30.01
CA ASP A 202 23.14 -15.30 -30.81
C ASP A 202 22.75 -16.78 -30.90
N ASP A 203 21.45 -17.11 -30.82
CA ASP A 203 20.66 -17.68 -31.92
C ASP A 203 19.26 -18.13 -31.46
N SER A 204 18.34 -17.97 -32.40
CA SER A 204 16.92 -18.26 -32.51
C SER A 204 16.28 -19.39 -31.66
N GLY A 205 15.13 -19.05 -31.07
CA GLY A 205 14.24 -19.99 -30.39
C GLY A 205 12.97 -19.32 -29.88
N SER A 206 11.98 -19.15 -30.77
CA SER A 206 10.64 -18.67 -30.42
C SER A 206 9.98 -19.60 -29.38
N SER A 207 9.88 -19.13 -28.14
CA SER A 207 8.96 -19.68 -27.14
C SER A 207 8.34 -18.53 -26.36
N ASP A 208 7.10 -18.20 -26.72
CA ASP A 208 6.23 -17.26 -26.00
C ASP A 208 6.08 -17.72 -24.53
N PRO A 209 6.64 -17.00 -23.52
CA PRO A 209 6.66 -17.48 -22.14
C PRO A 209 5.36 -17.20 -21.36
N SER A 210 4.31 -16.63 -21.98
CA SER A 210 3.34 -15.82 -21.24
C SER A 210 2.11 -16.54 -20.63
N ASN A 211 1.95 -17.87 -20.73
CA ASN A 211 0.63 -18.50 -20.49
C ASN A 211 0.43 -19.31 -19.18
N ASP A 212 1.40 -19.37 -18.25
CA ASP A 212 1.18 -20.00 -16.91
C ASP A 212 1.42 -19.08 -15.70
N GLU A 213 1.54 -17.77 -15.91
CA GLU A 213 1.64 -16.84 -14.80
C GLU A 213 0.37 -16.88 -13.94
N ARG A 214 0.60 -16.93 -12.62
CA ARG A 214 -0.46 -16.95 -11.62
C ARG A 214 -0.37 -15.67 -10.82
N TYR A 215 -1.52 -15.21 -10.37
CA TYR A 215 -1.64 -13.99 -9.59
C TYR A 215 -2.40 -14.25 -8.30
N LEU A 216 -2.02 -13.53 -7.27
CA LEU A 216 -2.83 -13.34 -6.08
C LEU A 216 -3.71 -12.12 -6.34
N ILE A 217 -5.04 -12.31 -6.27
CA ILE A 217 -6.00 -11.23 -6.45
C ILE A 217 -6.88 -11.17 -5.22
N MET A 218 -7.01 -9.97 -4.66
CA MET A 218 -7.90 -9.67 -3.56
C MET A 218 -8.84 -8.56 -3.99
N ALA A 219 -10.14 -8.76 -3.82
CA ALA A 219 -11.15 -7.86 -4.34
C ALA A 219 -12.36 -7.75 -3.42
N ASN A 220 -12.99 -6.58 -3.47
CA ASN A 220 -14.27 -6.28 -2.83
C ASN A 220 -15.42 -6.49 -3.79
N LYS A 221 -16.56 -6.92 -3.23
CA LYS A 221 -17.81 -7.06 -3.98
C LYS A 221 -18.70 -5.88 -3.60
N SER A 222 -19.09 -5.08 -4.59
CA SER A 222 -20.08 -4.00 -4.43
C SER A 222 -21.47 -4.58 -4.21
N GLU A 223 -22.40 -3.77 -3.70
CA GLU A 223 -23.82 -4.12 -3.55
C GLU A 223 -24.46 -4.52 -4.87
N GLN A 224 -24.02 -3.91 -5.97
CA GLN A 224 -24.42 -4.22 -7.35
C GLN A 224 -23.79 -5.52 -7.89
N GLY A 225 -23.01 -6.24 -7.09
CA GLY A 225 -22.38 -7.51 -7.46
C GLY A 225 -21.07 -7.39 -8.25
N ILE A 226 -20.60 -6.17 -8.51
CA ILE A 226 -19.34 -5.89 -9.23
C ILE A 226 -18.14 -6.15 -8.32
N TYR A 227 -17.09 -6.78 -8.85
CA TYR A 227 -15.84 -7.00 -8.13
C TYR A 227 -14.82 -5.91 -8.46
N VAL A 228 -14.27 -5.27 -7.43
CA VAL A 228 -13.22 -4.24 -7.54
C VAL A 228 -11.96 -4.71 -6.84
N ALA A 229 -10.83 -4.72 -7.55
CA ALA A 229 -9.54 -5.15 -7.03
C ALA A 229 -9.02 -4.17 -5.97
N ASN A 230 -8.52 -4.73 -4.87
CA ASN A 230 -7.73 -4.01 -3.87
C ASN A 230 -6.22 -4.24 -4.09
N LEU A 231 -5.87 -5.47 -4.50
CA LEU A 231 -4.51 -5.93 -4.71
C LEU A 231 -4.48 -7.01 -5.80
N ILE A 232 -3.58 -6.84 -6.75
CA ILE A 232 -3.21 -7.78 -7.79
C ILE A 232 -1.69 -7.88 -7.74
N LEU A 233 -1.18 -9.07 -7.45
CA LEU A 233 0.26 -9.30 -7.31
C LEU A 233 0.66 -10.59 -8.04
N PRO A 234 1.79 -10.61 -8.76
CA PRO A 234 2.37 -11.85 -9.28
C PRO A 234 2.54 -12.89 -8.18
N TRP A 235 2.38 -14.17 -8.53
CA TRP A 235 2.48 -15.25 -7.55
C TRP A 235 3.95 -15.52 -7.18
N GLN A 236 4.43 -14.84 -6.15
CA GLN A 236 5.82 -14.89 -5.69
C GLN A 236 6.12 -16.16 -4.88
N ARG A 237 6.35 -17.29 -5.56
CA ARG A 237 6.63 -18.59 -4.89
C ARG A 237 7.89 -18.60 -4.04
N ASN A 238 8.84 -17.69 -4.26
CA ASN A 238 10.14 -17.71 -3.59
C ASN A 238 10.22 -16.74 -2.41
N ASP A 239 9.34 -15.75 -2.35
CA ASP A 239 9.34 -14.72 -1.31
C ASP A 239 8.92 -15.27 0.07
N LYS A 240 9.72 -14.98 1.11
CA LYS A 240 9.50 -15.48 2.47
C LYS A 240 8.26 -14.86 3.12
N ASN A 241 8.03 -13.56 2.92
CA ASN A 241 6.91 -12.82 3.50
C ASN A 241 5.58 -13.26 2.86
N PHE A 242 5.57 -13.45 1.55
CA PHE A 242 4.45 -13.97 0.78
C PHE A 242 4.08 -15.40 1.23
N LYS A 243 5.07 -16.29 1.38
CA LYS A 243 4.83 -17.65 1.93
C LYS A 243 4.24 -17.60 3.34
N LYS A 244 4.78 -16.72 4.20
CA LYS A 244 4.30 -16.54 5.58
C LYS A 244 2.84 -16.09 5.57
N ALA A 245 2.49 -15.06 4.80
CA ALA A 245 1.12 -14.56 4.65
C ALA A 245 0.15 -15.65 4.16
N LEU A 246 0.50 -16.40 3.11
CA LEU A 246 -0.31 -17.50 2.59
C LEU A 246 -0.60 -18.61 3.60
N ARG A 247 0.34 -18.90 4.50
CA ARG A 247 0.14 -19.87 5.60
C ARG A 247 -0.82 -19.31 6.63
N THR A 248 -0.66 -18.02 6.97
CA THR A 248 -1.51 -17.29 7.92
C THR A 248 -2.97 -17.23 7.45
N PHE A 249 -3.23 -16.96 6.16
CA PHE A 249 -4.59 -16.88 5.59
C PHE A 249 -5.50 -18.07 5.90
N ARG A 250 -4.93 -19.28 6.08
CA ARG A 250 -5.69 -20.49 6.37
C ARG A 250 -6.20 -20.57 7.81
N LYS A 251 -5.53 -19.88 8.72
CA LYS A 251 -5.75 -19.94 10.18
C LYS A 251 -6.28 -18.63 10.74
N LEU A 252 -6.09 -17.53 10.02
CA LEU A 252 -6.40 -16.19 10.48
C LEU A 252 -7.91 -15.98 10.65
N ASN A 253 -8.30 -15.48 11.81
CA ASN A 253 -9.64 -14.97 12.06
C ASN A 253 -9.61 -13.44 12.03
N CYS A 254 -10.08 -12.85 10.93
CA CYS A 254 -10.10 -11.40 10.76
C CYS A 254 -11.05 -10.67 11.73
N GLN A 255 -11.93 -11.39 12.43
CA GLN A 255 -12.76 -10.82 13.51
C GLN A 255 -11.95 -10.55 14.79
N SER A 256 -10.90 -11.33 15.07
CA SER A 256 -10.04 -11.12 16.25
C SER A 256 -8.86 -10.20 15.95
N LEU A 257 -8.41 -10.07 14.69
CA LEU A 257 -7.22 -9.29 14.35
C LEU A 257 -7.36 -7.80 14.72
N GLY A 258 -8.52 -7.18 14.50
CA GLY A 258 -8.79 -5.82 14.95
C GLY A 258 -8.80 -5.69 16.48
N ARG A 259 -9.23 -6.74 17.19
CA ARG A 259 -9.24 -6.81 18.65
C ARG A 259 -7.83 -7.03 19.21
N GLU A 260 -7.03 -7.90 18.61
CA GLU A 260 -5.64 -8.19 18.98
C GLU A 260 -4.71 -7.00 18.72
N ILE A 261 -4.92 -6.27 17.62
CA ILE A 261 -4.18 -5.02 17.34
C ILE A 261 -4.55 -3.95 18.38
N ARG A 262 -5.85 -3.79 18.70
CA ARG A 262 -6.31 -2.89 19.78
C ARG A 262 -5.79 -3.31 21.14
N GLU A 263 -5.89 -4.59 21.51
CA GLU A 263 -5.42 -5.12 22.80
C GLU A 263 -3.90 -5.05 22.92
N SER A 264 -3.15 -5.24 21.83
CA SER A 264 -1.69 -5.05 21.80
C SER A 264 -1.31 -3.58 21.94
N ALA A 265 -2.04 -2.66 21.29
CA ALA A 265 -1.86 -1.22 21.47
C ALA A 265 -2.20 -0.77 22.90
N ILE A 266 -3.30 -1.27 23.48
CA ILE A 266 -3.75 -0.99 24.85
C ILE A 266 -2.78 -1.59 25.89
N ARG A 267 -2.28 -2.82 25.69
CA ARG A 267 -1.28 -3.41 26.60
C ARG A 267 0.06 -2.69 26.55
N ARG A 268 0.40 -2.07 25.41
CA ARG A 268 1.59 -1.23 25.30
C ARG A 268 1.38 0.12 25.96
N SER A 269 0.20 0.73 25.84
CA SER A 269 -0.12 1.98 26.55
C SER A 269 -0.24 1.81 28.07
N LEU A 270 -0.68 0.64 28.55
CA LEU A 270 -0.80 0.33 29.99
C LEU A 270 0.52 -0.09 30.66
N LYS A 271 1.61 -0.27 29.90
CA LYS A 271 2.95 -0.55 30.45
C LYS A 271 3.79 0.71 30.68
N ILE A 272 3.19 1.89 30.49
CA ILE A 272 3.84 3.21 30.60
C ILE A 272 3.48 3.89 31.96
N HIS A 273 2.98 3.12 32.94
CA HIS A 273 2.77 3.59 34.32
C HIS A 273 3.46 2.68 35.31
#